data_AF-A0A847HGD6-F1
#
_entry.id   AF-A0A847HGD6-F1
#
_cell.length_a   1.000
_cell.length_b   1.000
_cell.length_c   1.000
_cell.angle_alpha   90.00
_cell.angle_beta   90.00
_cell.angle_gamma   90.00
#
_symmetry.space_group_name_H-M   'P 1'
#
loop_
_entity.id
_entity.type
_entity.pdbx_description
1 polymer ?
#
loop_
_entity_poly.entity_id
_entity_poly.type
_entity_poly.pdbx_seq_one_letter_code
_entity_poly.pdbx_strand_id
1 'polypeptide(L)'
;MKKIGSLLIVFITAAAGFWLGGVLSRPPSRSVDSSRMEACLEIYGLYREHGDQQKLAADLEPLSLSPRDFQEIIDRFIFYRTQKSSMDQAMNLLKAFRMGYDIEAASVYEISGLASEPFRLDAEILAVFESKPDLIKKAFEGKNHEQSSS
;
A
#
# COMPACT_ATOMS: atom_id res chain seq x y z
N MET A 1 -24.18 -46.61 20.12
CA MET A 1 -22.99 -45.75 20.32
C MET A 1 -21.96 -45.82 19.18
N LYS A 2 -21.74 -46.95 18.48
CA LYS A 2 -20.74 -47.07 17.38
C LYS A 2 -20.97 -46.16 16.14
N LYS A 3 -22.23 -45.83 15.82
CA LYS A 3 -22.57 -45.01 14.62
C LYS A 3 -22.19 -43.52 14.74
N ILE A 4 -22.16 -42.99 15.97
CA ILE A 4 -21.86 -41.56 16.23
C ILE A 4 -20.34 -41.32 16.12
N GLY A 5 -19.52 -42.24 16.64
CA GLY A 5 -18.06 -42.16 16.50
C GLY A 5 -17.58 -42.25 15.04
N SER A 6 -18.23 -43.10 14.22
CA SER A 6 -17.91 -43.21 12.80
C SER A 6 -18.30 -41.95 12.00
N LEU A 7 -19.40 -41.29 12.36
CA LEU A 7 -19.84 -40.05 11.70
C LEU A 7 -18.88 -38.90 12.02
N LEU A 8 -18.45 -38.79 13.29
CA LEU A 8 -17.50 -37.77 13.74
C LEU A 8 -16.16 -37.87 13.02
N ILE A 9 -15.64 -39.08 12.82
CA ILE A 9 -14.39 -39.31 12.10
C ILE A 9 -14.50 -38.83 10.64
N VAL A 10 -15.62 -39.11 9.97
CA VAL A 10 -15.87 -38.64 8.59
C VAL A 10 -15.95 -37.12 8.51
N PHE A 11 -16.59 -36.46 9.48
CA PHE A 11 -16.61 -34.99 9.52
C PHE A 11 -15.22 -34.39 9.77
N ILE A 12 -14.42 -34.99 10.66
CA ILE A 12 -13.06 -34.51 10.94
C ILE A 12 -12.16 -34.69 9.72
N THR A 13 -12.23 -35.83 9.03
CA THR A 13 -11.43 -36.06 7.82
C THR A 13 -11.87 -35.19 6.65
N ALA A 14 -13.18 -34.96 6.48
CA ALA A 14 -13.69 -34.02 5.48
C ALA A 14 -13.26 -32.57 5.77
N ALA A 15 -13.36 -32.14 7.03
CA ALA A 15 -12.89 -30.83 7.46
C ALA A 15 -11.38 -30.67 7.26
N ALA A 16 -10.59 -31.69 7.62
CA ALA A 16 -9.14 -31.69 7.44
C ALA A 16 -8.75 -31.67 5.95
N GLY A 17 -9.42 -32.46 5.11
CA GLY A 17 -9.20 -32.46 3.65
C GLY A 17 -9.55 -31.12 3.01
N PHE A 18 -10.66 -30.52 3.42
CA PHE A 18 -11.06 -29.18 2.98
C PHE A 18 -10.06 -28.10 3.43
N TRP A 19 -9.57 -28.17 4.67
CA TRP A 19 -8.58 -27.23 5.20
C TRP A 19 -7.23 -27.36 4.49
N LEU A 20 -6.72 -28.59 4.33
CA LEU A 20 -5.47 -28.86 3.61
C LEU A 20 -5.54 -28.43 2.16
N GLY A 21 -6.64 -28.76 1.47
CA GLY A 21 -6.88 -28.31 0.10
C GLY A 21 -6.92 -26.78 0.00
N GLY A 22 -7.65 -26.13 0.91
CA GLY A 22 -7.76 -24.67 0.96
C GLY A 22 -6.43 -23.95 1.21
N VAL A 23 -5.51 -24.52 2.00
CA VAL A 23 -4.18 -23.95 2.21
C VAL A 23 -3.28 -24.16 0.99
N LEU A 24 -3.31 -25.34 0.37
CA LEU A 24 -2.50 -25.66 -0.81
C LEU A 24 -2.91 -24.89 -2.06
N SER A 25 -4.17 -24.47 -2.16
CA SER A 25 -4.67 -23.66 -3.28
C SER A 25 -4.44 -22.15 -3.13
N ARG A 26 -3.79 -21.68 -2.06
CA ARG A 26 -3.51 -20.24 -1.89
C ARG A 26 -2.41 -19.79 -2.87
N PRO A 27 -2.58 -18.63 -3.52
CA PRO A 27 -1.52 -18.08 -4.35
C PRO A 27 -0.28 -17.75 -3.50
N PRO A 28 0.91 -17.71 -4.13
CA PRO A 28 2.13 -17.32 -3.43
C PRO A 28 2.00 -15.88 -2.93
N SER A 29 2.40 -15.65 -1.66
CA SER A 29 2.37 -14.32 -1.07
C SER A 29 3.27 -13.35 -1.82
N ARG A 30 2.82 -12.10 -1.98
CA ARG A 30 3.58 -11.01 -2.59
C ARG A 30 4.24 -10.17 -1.50
N SER A 31 5.53 -9.87 -1.67
CA SER A 31 6.15 -8.76 -0.96
C SER A 31 5.74 -7.43 -1.60
N VAL A 32 5.49 -6.44 -0.75
CA VAL A 32 5.21 -5.05 -1.15
C VAL A 32 6.32 -4.21 -0.54
N ASP A 33 7.15 -3.62 -1.39
CA ASP A 33 8.23 -2.71 -0.98
C ASP A 33 7.71 -1.27 -1.00
N SER A 34 7.75 -0.60 0.15
CA SER A 34 7.30 0.78 0.31
C SER A 34 8.44 1.81 0.25
N SER A 35 9.70 1.37 0.16
CA SER A 35 10.88 2.24 0.28
C SER A 35 10.86 3.43 -0.68
N ARG A 36 10.43 3.21 -1.92
CA ARG A 36 10.33 4.27 -2.93
C ARG A 36 9.25 5.30 -2.59
N MET A 37 8.11 4.87 -2.07
CA MET A 37 7.03 5.77 -1.65
C MET A 37 7.42 6.59 -0.42
N GLU A 38 8.20 6.00 0.49
CA GLU A 38 8.80 6.71 1.63
C GLU A 38 9.75 7.80 1.17
N ALA A 39 10.67 7.48 0.24
CA ALA A 39 11.57 8.47 -0.35
C ALA A 39 10.79 9.61 -1.05
N CYS A 40 9.69 9.29 -1.74
CA CYS A 40 8.81 10.32 -2.32
C CYS A 40 8.22 11.26 -1.25
N LEU A 41 7.82 10.75 -0.08
CA LEU A 41 7.32 11.60 1.00
C LEU A 41 8.40 12.49 1.62
N GLU A 42 9.63 11.98 1.73
CA GLU A 42 10.78 12.78 2.19
C GLU A 42 11.09 13.91 1.20
N ILE A 43 11.15 13.59 -0.09
CA ILE A 43 11.32 14.58 -1.17
C ILE A 43 10.19 15.59 -1.17
N TYR A 44 8.94 15.16 -0.95
CA TYR A 44 7.79 16.06 -0.85
C TYR A 44 7.90 17.02 0.34
N GLY A 45 8.30 16.50 1.51
CA GLY A 45 8.53 17.31 2.70
C GLY A 45 9.57 18.41 2.43
N LEU A 46 10.71 18.04 1.83
CA LEU A 46 11.73 18.98 1.40
C LEU A 46 11.17 19.94 0.35
N TYR A 47 10.58 19.47 -0.73
CA TYR A 47 10.08 20.31 -1.82
C TYR A 47 9.12 21.41 -1.32
N ARG A 48 8.26 21.11 -0.34
CA ARG A 48 7.36 22.10 0.32
C ARG A 48 8.08 23.21 1.10
N GLU A 49 9.34 23.02 1.47
CA GLU A 49 10.13 24.02 2.18
C GLU A 49 10.83 24.99 1.23
N HIS A 50 11.38 24.49 0.13
CA HIS A 50 12.26 25.26 -0.76
C HIS A 50 11.55 25.72 -2.04
N GLY A 51 10.53 24.99 -2.50
CA GLY A 51 9.81 25.26 -3.75
C GLY A 51 10.64 25.07 -5.03
N ASP A 52 11.84 24.50 -4.93
CA ASP A 52 12.80 24.41 -6.03
C ASP A 52 12.51 23.22 -6.95
N GLN A 53 12.08 23.54 -8.17
CA GLN A 53 11.76 22.57 -9.22
C GLN A 53 13.00 21.86 -9.79
N GLN A 54 14.15 22.52 -9.86
CA GLN A 54 15.38 21.91 -10.37
C GLN A 54 15.90 20.89 -9.37
N LYS A 55 15.87 21.26 -8.08
CA LYS A 55 16.21 20.34 -6.99
C LYS A 55 15.24 19.16 -6.92
N LEU A 56 13.94 19.40 -7.10
CA LEU A 56 12.95 18.31 -7.16
C LEU A 56 13.30 17.29 -8.25
N ALA A 57 13.61 17.76 -9.47
CA ALA A 57 13.98 16.86 -10.56
C ALA A 57 15.25 16.05 -10.25
N ALA A 58 16.25 16.69 -9.64
CA ALA A 58 17.48 16.02 -9.21
C ALA A 58 17.25 14.97 -8.10
N ASP A 59 16.37 15.27 -7.14
CA ASP A 59 16.03 14.34 -6.06
C ASP A 59 15.19 13.14 -6.55
N LEU A 60 14.43 13.30 -7.64
CA LEU A 60 13.61 12.24 -8.25
C LEU A 60 14.40 11.32 -9.20
N GLU A 61 15.50 11.79 -9.78
CA GLU A 61 16.31 11.04 -10.74
C GLU A 61 16.82 9.68 -10.19
N PRO A 62 17.33 9.57 -8.94
CA PRO A 62 17.73 8.29 -8.37
C PRO A 62 16.58 7.29 -8.23
N LEU A 63 15.34 7.77 -8.14
CA LEU A 63 14.14 6.94 -8.05
C LEU A 63 13.58 6.55 -9.42
N SER A 64 14.19 7.03 -10.51
CA SER A 64 13.70 6.89 -11.88
C SER A 64 12.27 7.42 -12.05
N LEU A 65 11.91 8.49 -11.30
CA LEU A 65 10.59 9.11 -11.35
C LEU A 65 10.63 10.44 -12.10
N SER A 66 9.61 10.69 -12.91
CA SER A 66 9.38 12.02 -13.46
C SER A 66 8.61 12.91 -12.47
N PRO A 67 8.65 14.25 -12.61
CA PRO A 67 7.80 15.14 -11.82
C PRO A 67 6.30 14.82 -11.94
N ARG A 68 5.86 14.27 -13.08
CA ARG A 68 4.48 13.81 -13.28
C ARG A 68 4.16 12.58 -12.44
N ASP A 69 5.05 11.59 -12.44
CA ASP A 69 4.90 10.39 -11.61
C ASP A 69 4.83 10.76 -10.13
N PHE A 70 5.72 11.67 -9.71
CA PHE A 70 5.75 12.20 -8.36
C PHE A 70 4.42 12.87 -7.98
N GLN A 71 3.86 13.72 -8.84
CA GLN A 71 2.57 14.35 -8.59
C GLN A 71 1.46 13.31 -8.40
N GLU A 72 1.39 12.30 -9.27
CA GLU A 72 0.40 11.21 -9.17
C GLU A 72 0.51 10.48 -7.83
N ILE A 73 1.74 10.15 -7.41
CA ILE A 73 2.00 9.50 -6.11
C ILE A 73 1.48 10.36 -4.95
N ILE A 74 1.81 11.67 -4.94
CA ILE A 74 1.38 12.58 -3.88
C ILE A 74 -0.14 12.77 -3.86
N ASP A 75 -0.79 12.86 -5.02
CA ASP A 75 -2.24 12.97 -5.13
C ASP A 75 -2.94 11.74 -4.56
N ARG A 76 -2.39 10.53 -4.77
CA ARG A 76 -2.88 9.30 -4.13
C ARG A 76 -2.71 9.31 -2.61
N PHE A 77 -1.58 9.79 -2.10
CA PHE A 77 -1.41 9.99 -0.65
C PHE A 77 -2.47 10.94 -0.07
N ILE A 78 -2.77 12.05 -0.77
CA ILE A 78 -3.81 13.00 -0.36
C ILE A 78 -5.20 12.35 -0.41
N PHE A 79 -5.51 11.60 -1.47
CA PHE A 79 -6.77 10.88 -1.60
C PHE A 79 -7.04 9.96 -0.41
N TYR A 80 -6.06 9.11 -0.05
CA TYR A 80 -6.21 8.19 1.07
C TYR A 80 -6.24 8.89 2.43
N ARG A 81 -5.52 10.00 2.62
CA ARG A 81 -5.60 10.81 3.85
C ARG A 81 -6.97 11.45 4.05
N THR A 82 -7.62 11.86 2.97
CA THR A 82 -8.89 12.62 3.03
C THR A 82 -10.11 11.72 3.13
N GLN A 83 -10.04 10.45 2.68
CA GLN A 83 -11.19 9.54 2.65
C GLN A 83 -11.00 8.31 3.56
N LYS A 84 -11.44 8.40 4.82
CA LYS A 84 -11.34 7.29 5.80
C LYS A 84 -12.09 6.02 5.37
N SER A 85 -13.30 6.13 4.82
CA SER A 85 -14.07 4.96 4.36
C SER A 85 -13.38 4.22 3.22
N SER A 86 -12.71 4.95 2.35
CA SER A 86 -11.94 4.41 1.22
C SER A 86 -10.65 3.76 1.72
N MET A 87 -10.03 4.30 2.78
CA MET A 87 -8.84 3.73 3.41
C MET A 87 -9.09 2.32 3.97
N ASP A 88 -10.13 2.12 4.79
CA ASP A 88 -10.36 0.82 5.43
C ASP A 88 -10.60 -0.30 4.40
N GLN A 89 -11.32 0.03 3.32
CA GLN A 89 -11.53 -0.88 2.20
C GLN A 89 -10.21 -1.16 1.47
N ALA A 90 -9.44 -0.12 1.18
CA ALA A 90 -8.14 -0.23 0.52
C ALA A 90 -7.13 -1.07 1.34
N MET A 91 -7.15 -0.97 2.67
CA MET A 91 -6.30 -1.79 3.55
C MET A 91 -6.68 -3.28 3.51
N ASN A 92 -7.97 -3.61 3.30
CA ASN A 92 -8.37 -4.99 3.06
C ASN A 92 -7.89 -5.49 1.69
N LEU A 93 -7.92 -4.63 0.66
CA LEU A 93 -7.34 -4.94 -0.64
C LEU A 93 -5.82 -5.14 -0.56
N LEU A 94 -5.10 -4.35 0.24
CA LEU A 94 -3.66 -4.55 0.51
C LEU A 94 -3.37 -5.94 1.10
N LYS A 95 -4.19 -6.39 2.06
CA LYS A 95 -4.05 -7.74 2.63
C LYS A 95 -4.28 -8.82 1.58
N ALA A 96 -5.32 -8.69 0.75
CA ALA A 96 -5.60 -9.63 -0.33
C ALA A 96 -4.46 -9.64 -1.38
N PHE A 97 -3.95 -8.46 -1.75
CA PHE A 97 -2.84 -8.33 -2.68
C PHE A 97 -1.56 -9.02 -2.16
N ARG A 98 -1.21 -8.81 -0.88
CA ARG A 98 -0.07 -9.49 -0.23
C ARG A 98 -0.27 -11.00 -0.11
N MET A 99 -1.51 -11.49 -0.04
CA MET A 99 -1.80 -12.91 -0.11
C MET A 99 -1.67 -13.49 -1.52
N GLY A 100 -1.39 -12.67 -2.54
CA GLY A 100 -1.21 -13.09 -3.92
C GLY A 100 -2.48 -13.11 -4.75
N TYR A 101 -3.59 -12.55 -4.24
CA TYR A 101 -4.81 -12.41 -5.03
C TYR A 101 -4.70 -11.27 -6.05
N ASP A 102 -5.24 -11.49 -7.23
CA ASP A 102 -5.35 -10.46 -8.25
C ASP A 102 -6.46 -9.47 -7.88
N ILE A 103 -6.12 -8.18 -7.88
CA ILE A 103 -7.04 -7.11 -7.55
C ILE A 103 -7.43 -6.40 -8.85
N GLU A 104 -8.71 -6.45 -9.19
CA GLU A 104 -9.24 -5.67 -10.30
C GLU A 104 -9.30 -4.19 -9.88
N ALA A 105 -8.42 -3.38 -10.48
CA ALA A 105 -8.44 -1.93 -10.31
C ALA A 105 -9.16 -1.29 -11.49
N ALA A 106 -9.96 -0.24 -11.23
CA ALA A 106 -10.64 0.52 -12.28
C ALA A 106 -9.66 1.19 -13.25
N SER A 107 -8.43 1.42 -12.82
CA SER A 107 -7.34 1.99 -13.62
C SER A 107 -5.99 1.43 -13.17
N VAL A 108 -5.09 1.22 -14.12
CA VAL A 108 -3.68 0.91 -13.86
C VAL A 108 -2.89 2.20 -14.00
N TYR A 109 -2.12 2.56 -12.97
CA TYR A 109 -1.26 3.74 -12.99
C TYR A 109 0.10 3.36 -13.56
N GLU A 110 0.48 4.03 -14.65
CA GLU A 110 1.81 3.88 -15.24
C GLU A 110 2.77 4.85 -14.54
N ILE A 111 3.55 4.33 -13.60
CA ILE A 111 4.61 5.06 -12.91
C ILE A 111 5.96 4.56 -13.43
N SER A 112 6.82 5.47 -13.85
CA SER A 112 8.17 5.13 -14.33
C SER A 112 8.91 4.26 -13.30
N GLY A 113 9.54 3.18 -13.79
CA GLY A 113 10.28 2.24 -12.93
C GLY A 113 9.42 1.35 -12.02
N LEU A 114 8.08 1.48 -12.06
CA LEU A 114 7.16 0.56 -11.37
C LEU A 114 6.67 -0.53 -12.32
N ALA A 115 6.48 -1.74 -11.79
CA ALA A 115 5.76 -2.77 -12.53
C ALA A 115 4.32 -2.30 -12.80
N SER A 116 3.91 -2.28 -14.07
CA SER A 116 2.54 -1.96 -14.48
C SER A 116 1.63 -3.14 -14.15
N GLU A 117 1.27 -3.25 -12.88
CA GLU A 117 0.36 -4.24 -12.32
C GLU A 117 -0.82 -3.52 -11.66
N PRO A 118 -2.06 -4.02 -11.82
CA PRO A 118 -3.21 -3.49 -11.11
C PRO A 118 -2.94 -3.36 -9.61
N PHE A 119 -3.37 -2.24 -9.01
CA PHE A 119 -3.26 -1.97 -7.57
C PHE A 119 -1.82 -1.90 -7.01
N ARG A 120 -0.76 -2.08 -7.83
CA ARG A 120 0.63 -2.07 -7.34
C ARG A 120 1.03 -0.74 -6.69
N LEU A 121 0.74 0.38 -7.35
CA LEU A 121 1.00 1.71 -6.80
C LEU A 121 0.28 1.91 -5.47
N ASP A 122 -1.01 1.59 -5.44
CA ASP A 122 -1.82 1.69 -4.23
C ASP A 122 -1.29 0.80 -3.11
N ALA A 123 -0.84 -0.41 -3.43
CA ALA A 123 -0.26 -1.32 -2.45
C ALA A 123 1.00 -0.72 -1.79
N GLU A 124 1.91 -0.14 -2.57
CA GLU A 124 3.13 0.51 -2.02
C GLU A 124 2.76 1.72 -1.14
N ILE A 125 1.80 2.54 -1.56
CA ILE A 125 1.31 3.70 -0.80
C ILE A 125 0.65 3.27 0.51
N LEU A 126 -0.28 2.32 0.44
CA LEU A 126 -1.00 1.80 1.62
C LEU A 126 -0.05 1.08 2.58
N ALA A 127 1.02 0.46 2.08
CA ALA A 127 2.07 -0.11 2.93
C ALA A 127 2.79 0.98 3.74
N VAL A 128 2.96 2.20 3.23
CA VAL A 128 3.48 3.34 4.01
C VAL A 128 2.48 3.76 5.09
N PHE A 129 1.18 3.83 4.77
CA PHE A 129 0.15 4.13 5.77
C PHE A 129 0.13 3.13 6.92
N GLU A 130 0.35 1.85 6.62
CA GLU A 130 0.43 0.78 7.61
C GLU A 130 1.70 0.85 8.47
N SER A 131 2.86 1.04 7.84
CA SER A 131 4.17 0.83 8.49
C SER A 131 4.83 2.11 9.00
N LYS A 132 4.60 3.26 8.35
CA LYS A 132 5.24 4.56 8.66
C LYS A 132 4.25 5.73 8.63
N PRO A 133 3.15 5.69 9.41
CA PRO A 133 2.17 6.78 9.44
C PRO A 133 2.75 8.14 9.87
N ASP A 134 3.80 8.15 10.69
CA ASP A 134 4.43 9.38 11.16
C ASP A 134 5.23 10.09 10.05
N LEU A 135 5.75 9.35 9.06
CA LEU A 135 6.38 9.93 7.88
C LEU A 135 5.35 10.74 7.07
N ILE A 136 4.14 10.19 6.92
CA ILE A 136 3.02 10.85 6.25
C ILE A 136 2.64 12.12 7.00
N LYS A 137 2.46 12.04 8.33
CA LYS A 137 2.17 13.24 9.14
C LYS A 137 3.25 14.29 8.97
N LYS A 138 4.53 13.92 9.06
CA LYS A 138 5.65 14.86 8.89
C LYS A 138 5.62 15.55 7.52
N ALA A 139 5.44 14.78 6.45
CA ALA A 139 5.41 15.29 5.08
C ALA A 139 4.24 16.27 4.83
N PHE A 140 3.08 16.03 5.43
CA PHE A 140 1.87 16.81 5.16
C PHE A 140 1.51 17.87 6.22
N GLU A 141 1.88 17.68 7.49
CA GLU A 141 1.39 18.47 8.64
C GLU A 141 2.49 19.26 9.36
N GLY A 142 3.77 19.09 8.98
CA GLY A 142 4.94 19.65 9.65
C GLY A 142 5.07 21.19 9.72
N LYS A 143 4.02 21.99 9.54
CA LYS A 143 4.06 23.47 9.58
C LYS A 143 2.87 24.15 10.29
N ASN A 144 2.32 23.59 11.37
CA ASN A 144 1.25 24.26 12.14
C ASN A 144 1.64 24.73 13.58
N HIS A 145 2.87 24.55 14.05
CA HIS A 145 3.22 24.89 15.44
C HIS A 145 4.21 26.03 15.69
N GLU A 146 4.86 26.61 14.67
CA GLU A 146 5.81 27.71 14.89
C GLU A 146 5.28 29.11 14.56
N GLN A 147 4.00 29.25 14.15
CA GLN A 147 3.36 30.56 13.94
C GLN A 147 2.40 30.98 15.08
N SER A 148 2.38 30.25 16.20
CA SER A 148 1.59 30.62 17.39
C SER A 148 2.49 30.83 18.61
N SER A 149 3.43 31.76 18.48
CA SER A 149 4.11 32.41 19.60
C SER A 149 4.52 33.79 19.11
N SER A 150 3.55 34.71 19.19
CA SER A 150 3.74 36.15 19.04
C SER A 150 4.67 36.70 20.11
#